data_AF-A0A8S7Y490-F1
#
_entry.id   AF-A0A8S7Y490-F1
#
_cell.length_a   1.000
_cell.length_b   1.000
_cell.length_c   1.000
_cell.angle_alpha   90.00
_cell.angle_beta   90.00
_cell.angle_gamma   90.00
#
_symmetry.space_group_name_H-M   'P 1'
#
loop_
_entity.id
_entity.type
_entity.pdbx_description
1 polymer ?
#
loop_
_entity_poly.entity_id
_entity_poly.type
_entity_poly.pdbx_seq_one_letter_code
_entity_poly.pdbx_strand_id
1 'polypeptide(L)'
;MLVLKSQSIGFRISTTYLSLTYTESDGVNIKVDALELISTERDYVQIELVFTTVAEVKCATVNFYEANYNNIVIKKVDGENLDSGIYQVMNSVPLEEKEKLYDPKKRLKLKHYIIAGYDSYVEILATGFSCIRCQAIDGVK
;
A
#
# COMPACT_ATOMS: atom_id res chain seq x y z
N MET A 1 19.57 0.84 0.80
CA MET A 1 18.83 -0.36 1.25
C MET A 1 17.56 0.05 1.96
N LEU A 2 16.40 -0.38 1.46
CA LEU A 2 15.08 -0.18 2.05
C LEU A 2 14.79 -1.27 3.08
N VAL A 3 14.42 -0.87 4.28
CA VAL A 3 13.99 -1.76 5.36
C VAL A 3 12.48 -1.69 5.45
N LEU A 4 11.81 -2.75 5.03
CA LEU A 4 10.36 -2.83 4.95
C LEU A 4 9.80 -3.64 6.12
N LYS A 5 8.68 -3.20 6.68
CA LYS A 5 7.87 -3.98 7.61
C LYS A 5 6.55 -4.34 6.94
N SER A 6 6.30 -5.64 6.74
CA SER A 6 5.03 -6.12 6.18
C SER A 6 3.85 -5.67 7.04
N GLN A 7 2.76 -5.25 6.39
CA GLN A 7 1.48 -4.97 7.03
C GLN A 7 0.52 -6.10 6.65
N SER A 8 0.21 -6.97 7.61
CA SER A 8 -0.73 -8.08 7.39
C SER A 8 -2.12 -7.52 7.18
N ILE A 9 -2.69 -7.82 6.01
CA ILE A 9 -4.06 -7.46 5.63
C ILE A 9 -4.91 -8.68 5.27
N GLY A 10 -4.33 -9.89 5.28
CA GLY A 10 -5.04 -11.12 4.88
C GLY A 10 -5.20 -11.30 3.36
N PHE A 11 -4.54 -10.45 2.56
CA PHE A 11 -4.67 -10.39 1.11
C PHE A 11 -3.31 -10.34 0.40
N ARG A 12 -3.22 -11.00 -0.76
CA ARG A 12 -2.18 -10.79 -1.76
C ARG A 12 -2.67 -9.79 -2.81
N ILE A 13 -1.91 -8.72 -3.05
CA ILE A 13 -2.35 -7.61 -3.91
C ILE A 13 -2.00 -7.86 -5.38
N SER A 14 -2.91 -7.49 -6.29
CA SER A 14 -2.68 -7.33 -7.72
C SER A 14 -2.94 -5.88 -8.13
N THR A 15 -1.99 -5.27 -8.84
CA THR A 15 -2.10 -3.87 -9.28
C THR A 15 -2.49 -3.73 -10.76
N THR A 16 -2.91 -4.83 -11.41
CA THR A 16 -3.35 -4.82 -12.81
C THR A 16 -4.52 -3.86 -13.05
N TYR A 17 -5.49 -3.83 -12.12
CA TYR A 17 -6.63 -2.90 -12.13
C TYR A 17 -6.56 -1.90 -10.98
N LEU A 18 -5.38 -1.30 -10.76
CA LEU A 18 -5.21 -0.28 -9.73
C LEU A 18 -5.96 1.01 -10.09
N SER A 19 -6.76 1.50 -9.15
CA SER A 19 -7.36 2.83 -9.19
C SER A 19 -6.94 3.62 -7.96
N LEU A 20 -6.60 4.90 -8.15
CA LEU A 20 -6.23 5.82 -7.09
C LEU A 20 -7.05 7.09 -7.21
N THR A 21 -7.77 7.42 -6.13
CA THR A 21 -8.56 8.65 -6.02
C THR A 21 -8.06 9.45 -4.84
N TYR A 22 -7.82 10.74 -5.05
CA TYR A 22 -7.53 11.70 -4.00
C TYR A 22 -8.64 12.75 -3.91
N THR A 23 -9.10 13.03 -2.69
CA THR A 23 -9.92 14.21 -2.39
C THR A 23 -9.38 14.89 -1.13
N GLU A 24 -9.48 16.21 -1.06
CA GLU A 24 -9.12 16.96 0.14
C GLU A 24 -9.97 16.55 1.36
N SER A 25 -11.22 16.14 1.14
CA SER A 25 -12.13 15.71 2.20
C SER A 25 -11.84 14.30 2.73
N ASP A 26 -11.48 13.35 1.87
CA ASP A 26 -11.47 11.92 2.20
C ASP A 26 -10.08 11.29 2.13
N GLY A 27 -9.05 12.06 1.76
CA GLY A 27 -7.68 11.57 1.65
C GLY A 27 -7.47 10.77 0.38
N VAL A 28 -6.83 9.60 0.47
CA VAL A 28 -6.53 8.74 -0.68
C VAL A 28 -7.21 7.39 -0.53
N ASN A 29 -7.95 7.01 -1.57
CA ASN A 29 -8.53 5.69 -1.72
C ASN A 29 -7.82 4.96 -2.85
N ILE A 30 -7.27 3.77 -2.55
CA ILE A 30 -6.62 2.90 -3.53
C ILE A 30 -7.45 1.63 -3.66
N LYS A 31 -8.01 1.40 -4.84
CA LYS A 31 -8.72 0.15 -5.16
C LYS A 31 -7.81 -0.76 -5.96
N VAL A 32 -7.73 -2.02 -5.54
CA VAL A 32 -6.92 -3.07 -6.18
C VAL A 32 -7.66 -4.39 -6.09
N ASP A 33 -7.34 -5.28 -7.01
CA ASP A 33 -7.76 -6.67 -6.92
C ASP A 33 -6.83 -7.44 -5.97
N ALA A 34 -7.36 -8.44 -5.30
CA ALA A 34 -6.61 -9.21 -4.33
C ALA A 34 -7.08 -10.66 -4.23
N LEU A 35 -6.19 -11.53 -3.77
CA LEU A 35 -6.49 -12.91 -3.37
C LEU A 35 -6.45 -13.04 -1.85
N GLU A 36 -7.47 -13.64 -1.25
CA GLU A 36 -7.49 -13.94 0.18
C GLU A 36 -6.49 -15.04 0.54
N LEU A 37 -5.65 -14.81 1.55
CA LEU A 37 -4.60 -15.76 1.92
C LEU A 37 -5.13 -17.05 2.55
N ILE A 38 -6.32 -16.98 3.16
CA ILE A 38 -6.96 -18.13 3.82
C ILE A 38 -7.96 -18.87 2.93
N SER A 39 -8.29 -18.31 1.76
CA SER A 39 -9.25 -18.91 0.85
C SER A 39 -8.59 -19.93 -0.07
N THR A 40 -9.28 -21.04 -0.30
CA THR A 40 -8.89 -22.01 -1.35
C THR A 40 -9.40 -21.60 -2.73
N GLU A 41 -10.34 -20.64 -2.78
CA GLU A 41 -10.85 -20.07 -4.02
C GLU A 41 -9.80 -19.13 -4.61
N ARG A 42 -9.69 -19.13 -5.94
CA ARG A 42 -8.73 -18.29 -6.67
C ARG A 42 -9.37 -17.07 -7.30
N ASP A 43 -10.57 -16.74 -6.85
CA ASP A 43 -11.31 -15.60 -7.38
C ASP A 43 -10.75 -14.32 -6.77
N TYR A 44 -10.42 -13.39 -7.66
CA TYR A 44 -10.00 -12.07 -7.24
C TYR A 44 -11.19 -11.33 -6.63
N VAL A 45 -10.95 -10.73 -5.47
CA VAL A 45 -11.87 -9.80 -4.82
C VAL A 45 -11.31 -8.39 -4.93
N GLN A 46 -12.19 -7.40 -5.03
CA GLN A 46 -11.76 -6.01 -4.95
C GLN A 46 -11.62 -5.60 -3.49
N ILE A 47 -10.51 -4.96 -3.15
CA ILE A 47 -10.29 -4.32 -1.86
C ILE A 47 -10.04 -2.83 -2.06
N GLU A 48 -10.39 -2.04 -1.04
CA GLU A 48 -10.13 -0.61 -0.97
C GLU A 48 -9.26 -0.31 0.24
N LEU A 49 -8.12 0.34 -0.01
CA LEU A 49 -7.22 0.86 1.00
C LEU A 49 -7.52 2.34 1.18
N VAL A 50 -7.97 2.71 2.38
CA VAL A 50 -8.37 4.08 2.70
C VAL A 50 -7.30 4.70 3.59
N PHE A 51 -6.61 5.72 3.07
CA PHE A 51 -5.56 6.45 3.76
C PHE A 51 -6.05 7.82 4.22
N THR A 52 -5.86 8.10 5.51
CA THR A 52 -6.21 9.39 6.12
C THR A 52 -4.98 10.22 6.40
N THR A 53 -5.14 11.56 6.36
CA THR A 53 -4.07 12.52 6.59
C THR A 53 -2.87 12.22 5.68
N VAL A 54 -3.07 12.41 4.37
CA VAL A 54 -2.09 12.12 3.33
C VAL A 54 -1.30 13.38 3.00
N ALA A 55 0.01 13.28 3.03
CA ALA A 55 0.92 14.37 2.66
C ALA A 55 1.39 14.28 1.20
N GLU A 56 1.60 13.07 0.70
CA GLU A 56 2.05 12.82 -0.67
C GLU A 56 1.64 11.42 -1.12
N VAL A 57 1.27 11.27 -2.39
CA VAL A 57 1.05 9.97 -3.02
C VAL A 57 1.65 9.94 -4.43
N LYS A 58 2.25 8.81 -4.80
CA LYS A 58 2.93 8.60 -6.10
C LYS A 58 2.61 7.23 -6.65
N CYS A 59 2.32 7.15 -7.93
CA CYS A 59 2.20 5.89 -8.66
C CYS A 59 3.45 5.67 -9.51
N ALA A 60 4.00 4.46 -9.47
CA ALA A 60 5.10 4.04 -10.32
C ALA A 60 4.68 2.80 -11.12
N THR A 61 4.76 2.90 -12.45
CA THR A 61 4.36 1.84 -13.40
C THR A 61 5.54 0.90 -13.71
N VAL A 62 6.18 0.39 -12.67
CA VAL A 62 7.26 -0.60 -12.75
C VAL A 62 7.12 -1.57 -11.57
N ASN A 63 7.56 -2.81 -11.74
CA ASN A 63 7.62 -3.76 -10.63
C ASN A 63 8.52 -3.22 -9.51
N PHE A 64 7.98 -3.16 -8.28
CA PHE A 64 8.69 -2.61 -7.12
C PHE A 64 9.98 -3.38 -6.78
N TYR A 65 9.92 -4.71 -6.84
CA TYR A 65 11.03 -5.58 -6.45
C TYR A 65 12.15 -5.56 -7.49
N GLU A 66 11.81 -5.47 -8.77
CA GLU A 66 12.79 -5.30 -9.85
C GLU A 66 13.44 -3.92 -9.79
N ALA A 67 12.65 -2.86 -9.62
CA ALA A 67 13.16 -1.50 -9.48
C ALA A 67 14.11 -1.33 -8.27
N ASN A 68 13.98 -2.20 -7.28
CA ASN A 68 14.78 -2.19 -6.06
C ASN A 68 15.56 -3.51 -5.86
N TYR A 69 15.95 -4.15 -6.96
CA TYR A 69 16.67 -5.43 -6.95
C TYR A 69 17.91 -5.36 -6.04
N ASN A 70 18.06 -6.36 -5.15
CA ASN A 70 19.11 -6.43 -4.11
C ASN A 70 19.19 -5.24 -3.14
N ASN A 71 18.19 -4.35 -3.12
CA ASN A 71 18.18 -3.16 -2.29
C ASN A 71 17.05 -3.16 -1.25
N ILE A 72 16.38 -4.30 -1.02
CA ILE A 72 15.27 -4.44 -0.07
C ILE A 72 15.59 -5.50 0.99
N VAL A 73 15.24 -5.19 2.24
CA VAL A 73 15.15 -6.15 3.35
C VAL A 73 13.75 -6.09 3.93
N ILE A 74 13.00 -7.20 3.85
CA ILE A 74 11.63 -7.30 4.38
C ILE A 74 11.67 -7.99 5.75
N LYS A 75 11.30 -7.25 6.81
CA LYS A 75 10.99 -7.80 8.13
C LYS A 75 9.59 -8.42 8.07
N LYS A 76 9.55 -9.74 7.92
CA LYS A 76 8.31 -10.51 7.81
C LYS A 76 7.63 -10.67 9.16
N VAL A 77 6.31 -10.75 9.13
CA VAL A 77 5.52 -11.37 10.20
C VAL A 77 5.43 -12.86 9.82
N ASP A 78 5.63 -13.77 10.77
CA ASP A 78 5.72 -15.22 10.48
C ASP A 78 4.53 -15.72 9.64
N GLY A 79 4.83 -16.49 8.58
CA GLY A 79 3.84 -17.14 7.71
C GLY A 79 3.50 -16.42 6.40
N GLU A 80 3.90 -15.16 6.22
CA GLU A 80 3.59 -14.40 4.99
C GLU A 80 4.82 -14.30 4.07
N ASN A 81 4.85 -15.14 3.04
CA ASN A 81 5.81 -15.04 1.95
C ASN A 81 5.10 -14.43 0.74
N LEU A 82 4.85 -13.12 0.79
CA LEU A 82 4.07 -12.43 -0.22
C LEU A 82 5.01 -11.71 -1.20
N ASP A 83 4.90 -12.07 -2.48
CA ASP A 83 5.53 -11.37 -3.61
C ASP A 83 4.78 -10.07 -3.97
N SER A 84 3.78 -9.68 -3.19
CA SER A 84 2.99 -8.44 -3.33
C SER A 84 2.23 -8.14 -2.04
N GLY A 85 2.05 -6.87 -1.69
CA GLY A 85 1.44 -6.51 -0.42
C GLY A 85 1.66 -5.07 -0.02
N ILE A 86 1.41 -4.78 1.26
CA ILE A 86 1.60 -3.44 1.84
C ILE A 86 2.77 -3.48 2.80
N TYR A 87 3.66 -2.51 2.66
CA TYR A 87 4.86 -2.37 3.47
C TYR A 87 4.93 -0.98 4.09
N GLN A 88 5.34 -0.89 5.35
CA GLN A 88 5.83 0.35 5.92
C GLN A 88 7.35 0.43 5.71
N VAL A 89 7.84 1.55 5.19
CA VAL A 89 9.28 1.82 5.07
C VAL A 89 9.80 2.32 6.41
N MET A 90 10.71 1.58 7.02
CA MET A 90 11.22 1.84 8.37
C MET A 90 12.37 2.84 8.40
N ASN A 91 13.08 3.01 7.28
CA ASN A 91 14.19 3.94 7.10
C ASN A 91 13.93 4.88 5.91
N SER A 92 12.78 5.55 5.97
CA SER A 92 12.25 6.34 4.87
C SER A 92 12.95 7.71 4.73
N VAL A 93 13.93 7.78 3.84
CA VAL A 93 14.57 9.05 3.43
C VAL A 93 13.54 10.09 2.93
N PRO A 94 12.55 9.76 2.07
CA PRO A 94 11.59 10.76 1.60
C PRO A 94 10.77 11.40 2.73
N LEU A 95 10.39 10.61 3.73
CA LEU A 95 9.71 11.10 4.93
C LEU A 95 10.63 12.01 5.76
N GLU A 96 11.89 11.64 5.97
CA GLU A 96 12.86 12.44 6.73
C GLU A 96 13.12 13.80 6.08
N GLU A 97 13.35 13.82 4.76
CA GLU A 97 13.61 15.05 4.01
C GLU A 97 12.41 16.00 4.01
N LYS A 98 11.19 15.44 3.96
CA LYS A 98 9.95 16.22 3.85
C LYS A 98 9.24 16.44 5.20
N GLU A 99 9.78 15.90 6.30
CA GLU A 99 9.15 15.99 7.62
C GLU A 99 8.89 17.45 8.01
N LYS A 100 9.86 18.35 7.79
CA LYS A 100 9.72 19.77 8.11
C LYS A 100 8.69 20.49 7.22
N LEU A 101 8.47 20.01 6.00
CA LEU A 101 7.50 20.59 5.07
C LEU A 101 6.08 20.19 5.46
N TYR A 102 5.86 18.91 5.74
CA TYR A 102 4.52 18.35 5.95
C TYR A 102 4.10 18.32 7.41
N ASP A 103 5.01 18.03 8.34
CA ASP A 103 4.72 17.88 9.77
C ASP A 103 5.76 18.59 10.66
N PRO A 104 5.98 19.92 10.51
CA PRO A 104 6.99 20.66 11.28
C PRO A 104 6.79 20.59 12.80
N LYS A 105 5.58 20.25 13.26
CA LYS A 105 5.22 20.13 14.68
C LYS A 105 5.12 18.68 15.16
N LYS A 106 5.43 17.69 14.31
CA LYS A 106 5.36 16.25 14.61
C LYS A 106 4.00 15.79 15.16
N ARG A 107 2.90 16.36 14.65
CA ARG A 107 1.52 16.09 15.08
C ARG A 107 0.82 15.06 14.22
N LEU A 108 1.13 15.02 12.93
CA LEU A 108 0.47 14.16 11.94
C LEU A 108 0.96 12.72 12.05
N LYS A 109 2.16 12.48 12.61
CA LYS A 109 2.75 11.15 12.79
C LYS A 109 2.79 10.36 11.47
N LEU A 110 3.19 11.06 10.40
CA LEU A 110 3.27 10.50 9.06
C LEU A 110 4.22 9.29 9.04
N LYS A 111 3.87 8.33 8.19
CA LYS A 111 4.64 7.14 7.86
C LYS A 111 4.70 6.99 6.36
N HIS A 112 5.70 6.28 5.87
CA HIS A 112 5.84 5.94 4.46
C HIS A 112 5.38 4.51 4.22
N TYR A 113 4.40 4.36 3.34
CA TYR A 113 3.88 3.06 2.92
C TYR A 113 4.15 2.82 1.43
N ILE A 114 4.30 1.55 1.09
CA ILE A 114 4.43 1.03 -0.26
C ILE A 114 3.34 -0.02 -0.45
N ILE A 115 2.51 0.15 -1.47
CA ILE A 115 1.52 -0.82 -1.93
C ILE A 115 2.08 -1.41 -3.22
N ALA A 116 2.66 -2.61 -3.14
CA ALA A 116 3.37 -3.24 -4.26
C ALA A 116 2.56 -4.40 -4.82
N GLY A 117 2.24 -4.33 -6.12
CA GLY A 117 1.80 -5.48 -6.90
C GLY A 117 2.92 -6.01 -7.79
N TYR A 118 2.52 -6.74 -8.82
CA TYR A 118 3.44 -7.30 -9.81
C TYR A 118 3.88 -6.28 -10.87
N ASP A 119 2.99 -5.42 -11.34
CA ASP A 119 3.29 -4.56 -12.49
C ASP A 119 3.64 -3.12 -12.08
N SER A 120 3.22 -2.72 -10.90
CA SER A 120 3.29 -1.35 -10.42
C SER A 120 3.27 -1.29 -8.90
N TYR A 121 3.59 -0.11 -8.37
CA TYR A 121 3.43 0.16 -6.95
C TYR A 121 3.02 1.61 -6.69
N VAL A 122 2.45 1.83 -5.51
CA VAL A 122 2.12 3.15 -4.99
C VAL A 122 2.97 3.43 -3.76
N GLU A 123 3.56 4.62 -3.70
CA GLU A 123 4.18 5.16 -2.49
C GLU A 123 3.27 6.22 -1.89
N ILE A 124 3.10 6.19 -0.57
CA ILE A 124 2.24 7.14 0.12
C ILE A 124 2.81 7.54 1.48
N LEU A 125 2.81 8.84 1.75
CA LEU A 125 3.12 9.42 3.05
C LEU A 125 1.80 9.76 3.75
N ALA A 126 1.44 9.01 4.78
CA ALA A 126 0.16 9.14 5.48
C ALA A 126 0.26 8.74 6.94
N THR A 127 -0.71 9.12 7.77
CA THR A 127 -0.76 8.71 9.19
C THR A 127 -1.02 7.20 9.33
N GLY A 128 -1.91 6.66 8.50
CA GLY A 128 -2.34 5.26 8.56
C GLY A 128 -3.30 4.90 7.45
N PHE A 129 -3.74 3.65 7.45
CA PHE A 129 -4.74 3.15 6.51
C PHE A 129 -5.67 2.13 7.15
N SER A 130 -6.82 1.92 6.53
CA SER A 130 -7.69 0.76 6.74
C SER A 130 -7.85 0.00 5.42
N CYS A 131 -8.19 -1.29 5.52
CA CYS A 131 -8.46 -2.16 4.37
C CYS A 131 -9.92 -2.62 4.45
N ILE A 132 -10.66 -2.43 3.35
CA ILE A 132 -12.08 -2.78 3.25
C ILE A 132 -12.23 -3.75 2.08
N ARG A 133 -12.87 -4.90 2.28
CA ARG A 133 -13.30 -5.77 1.18
C ARG A 133 -14.55 -5.15 0.55
N CYS A 134 -14.49 -4.85 -0.74
CA CYS A 134 -15.66 -4.35 -1.46
C CYS A 134 -16.67 -5.49 -1.61
N GLN A 135 -17.93 -5.24 -1.24
CA GLN A 135 -18.99 -6.20 -1.55
C GLN A 135 -19.18 -6.25 -3.07
N ALA A 136 -19.42 -7.44 -3.62
CA ALA A 136 -19.93 -7.55 -4.97
C ALA A 136 -21.24 -6.74 -5.02
N ILE A 137 -21.36 -5.80 -5.95
CA ILE A 137 -22.63 -5.15 -6.20
C ILE A 137 -23.51 -6.24 -6.82
N ASP A 138 -24.45 -6.78 -6.04
CA ASP A 138 -25.49 -7.65 -6.56
C ASP A 138 -26.30 -6.84 -7.59
N GLY A 139 -26.02 -7.07 -8.88
CA GLY A 139 -26.86 -6.61 -9.97
C GLY A 139 -26.15 -5.78 -11.04
N VAL A 140 -25.37 -6.44 -11.89
CA VAL A 140 -25.58 -6.33 -13.34
C VAL A 140 -25.39 -7.74 -13.92
N LYS A 141 -26.49 -8.41 -14.22
CA LYS A 141 -26.54 -9.50 -15.18
C LYS A 141 -26.68 -8.93 -16.57
#